data_AF-A0A945XZ76-F1
#
_entry.id   AF-A0A945XZ76-F1
#
_cell.length_a   1.000
_cell.length_b   1.000
_cell.length_c   1.000
_cell.angle_alpha   90.00
_cell.angle_beta   90.00
_cell.angle_gamma   90.00
#
_symmetry.space_group_name_H-M   'P 1'
#
loop_
_entity.id
_entity.type
_entity.pdbx_description
1 polymer ?
#
loop_
_entity_poly.entity_id
_entity_poly.type
_entity_poly.pdbx_seq_one_letter_code
_entity_poly.pdbx_strand_id
1 'polypeptide(L)' 'LSKDWAYQAIKQIGNYGEIFERNIGTNTPIGLARGLNDQWNKGGLQYSPPFR' A
#
# COMPACT_ATOMS: atom_id res chain seq x y z
N LEU A 1 3.37 1.35 20.85
CA LEU A 1 4.23 2.12 19.92
C LEU A 1 4.21 3.59 20.33
N SER A 2 5.21 4.39 19.94
CA SER A 2 5.19 5.84 20.12
C SER A 2 4.02 6.48 19.35
N LYS A 3 3.60 7.68 19.76
CA LYS A 3 2.45 8.37 19.13
C LYS A 3 2.64 8.65 17.63
N ASP A 4 3.88 8.71 17.16
CA ASP A 4 4.27 8.96 15.79
C ASP A 4 4.52 7.68 14.96
N TRP A 5 4.10 6.51 15.46
CA TRP A 5 4.42 5.23 14.81
C TRP A 5 3.98 5.14 13.35
N ALA A 6 2.80 5.65 13.01
CA ALA A 6 2.28 5.62 11.64
C ALA A 6 3.12 6.53 10.73
N TYR A 7 3.53 7.70 11.24
CA TYR A 7 4.45 8.60 10.55
C TYR A 7 5.80 7.90 10.31
N GLN A 8 6.34 7.22 11.31
CA GLN A 8 7.61 6.48 11.17
C GLN A 8 7.51 5.34 10.14
N ALA A 9 6.39 4.61 10.11
CA ALA A 9 6.17 3.54 9.13
C ALA A 9 6.17 4.09 7.70
N ILE A 10 5.35 5.11 7.43
CA ILE A 10 5.29 5.74 6.11
C ILE A 10 6.63 6.38 5.73
N LYS A 11 7.35 7.00 6.68
CA LYS A 11 8.66 7.59 6.42
C LYS A 11 9.71 6.56 6.02
N GLN A 12 9.69 5.38 6.63
CA GLN A 12 10.72 4.36 6.40
C GLN A 12 10.44 3.54 5.13
N ILE A 13 9.19 3.15 4.90
CA ILE A 13 8.83 2.22 3.83
C ILE A 13 7.73 2.73 2.89
N GLY A 14 7.18 3.93 3.09
CA GLY A 14 6.07 4.42 2.29
C GLY A 14 4.74 3.72 2.60
N ASN A 15 3.71 4.12 1.87
CA ASN A 15 2.38 3.54 1.96
C ASN A 15 2.27 2.24 1.13
N TYR A 16 1.15 1.54 1.30
CA TYR A 16 0.86 0.28 0.60
C TYR A 16 1.09 0.36 -0.91
N GLY A 17 0.64 1.43 -1.55
CA GLY A 17 0.75 1.59 -3.00
C GLY A 17 2.18 1.80 -3.48
N GLU A 18 2.99 2.52 -2.72
CA GLU A 18 4.42 2.72 -2.99
C GLU A 18 5.19 1.40 -2.85
N ILE A 19 4.89 0.64 -1.78
CA ILE A 19 5.48 -0.68 -1.54
C ILE A 19 5.12 -1.65 -2.67
N PHE A 20 3.86 -1.70 -3.07
CA PHE A 20 3.41 -2.58 -4.16
C PHE A 20 4.12 -2.22 -5.47
N GLU A 21 4.11 -0.94 -5.86
CA GLU A 21 4.65 -0.51 -7.16
C GLU A 21 6.14 -0.80 -7.30
N ARG A 22 6.95 -0.59 -6.25
CA ARG A 22 8.40 -0.81 -6.38
C ARG A 22 8.84 -2.27 -6.34
N ASN A 23 8.02 -3.16 -5.78
CA ASN A 23 8.39 -4.56 -5.62
C ASN A 23 7.80 -5.44 -6.72
N ILE A 24 6.50 -5.28 -6.99
CA ILE A 24 5.76 -6.19 -7.88
C ILE A 24 4.91 -5.47 -8.93
N GLY A 25 4.83 -4.14 -8.90
CA GLY A 25 3.99 -3.34 -9.79
C GLY A 25 4.40 -3.40 -11.26
N THR A 26 3.69 -2.64 -12.09
CA THR A 26 3.83 -2.69 -13.55
C THR A 26 5.21 -2.26 -14.05
N ASN A 27 5.94 -1.49 -13.23
CA ASN A 27 7.29 -1.02 -13.54
C ASN A 27 8.40 -1.94 -13.02
N THR A 28 8.08 -3.12 -12.49
CA THR A 28 9.06 -4.12 -12.07
C THR A 28 9.09 -5.29 -13.05
N PRO A 29 10.10 -6.18 -13.00
CA PRO A 29 10.11 -7.38 -13.83
C PRO A 29 8.90 -8.30 -13.64
N ILE A 30 8.18 -8.18 -12.52
CA ILE A 30 6.96 -8.96 -12.24
C ILE A 30 5.77 -8.37 -13.00
N GLY A 31 5.69 -7.05 -13.13
CA GLY A 31 4.72 -6.38 -14.00
C GLY A 31 3.26 -6.54 -13.55
N LEU A 32 2.99 -6.75 -12.26
CA LEU A 32 1.65 -7.07 -11.77
C LEU A 32 0.77 -5.81 -11.73
N ALA A 33 -0.36 -5.85 -12.43
CA ALA A 33 -1.42 -4.85 -12.27
C ALA A 33 -2.14 -5.05 -10.92
N ARG A 34 -2.62 -3.95 -10.32
CA ARG A 34 -3.23 -3.96 -8.97
C ARG A 34 -4.37 -4.97 -8.83
N GLY A 35 -5.33 -4.97 -9.74
CA GLY A 35 -6.48 -5.89 -9.70
C GLY A 35 -7.14 -5.93 -8.32
N LEU A 36 -7.30 -7.13 -7.76
CA LEU A 36 -7.88 -7.33 -6.42
C LEU A 36 -7.07 -6.66 -5.28
N ASN A 37 -5.80 -6.35 -5.51
CA ASN A 37 -4.94 -5.65 -4.54
C ASN A 37 -5.12 -4.12 -4.59
N ASP A 38 -5.98 -3.56 -5.45
CA ASP A 38 -6.28 -2.13 -5.38
C ASP A 38 -7.11 -1.78 -4.13
N GLN A 39 -7.22 -0.48 -3.85
CA GLN A 39 -8.10 0.01 -2.80
C GLN A 39 -9.54 -0.37 -3.09
N TRP A 40 -10.31 -0.63 -2.03
CA TRP A 40 -11.73 -0.99 -2.12
C TRP A 40 -12.58 0.01 -2.93
N ASN A 41 -12.26 1.31 -2.83
CA ASN A 41 -12.95 2.37 -3.55
C ASN A 41 -12.48 2.54 -5.01
N LYS A 42 -11.55 1.69 -5.46
CA LYS A 42 -11.04 1.62 -6.83
C LYS A 42 -11.32 0.27 -7.49
N GLY A 43 -12.21 -0.55 -6.90
CA GLY A 43 -12.57 -1.86 -7.41
C GLY A 43 -11.68 -3.02 -6.97
N GLY A 44 -10.76 -2.79 -6.03
CA GLY A 44 -10.01 -3.85 -5.36
C GLY A 44 -10.65 -4.28 -4.04
N LEU A 45 -9.91 -5.06 -3.25
CA LEU A 45 -10.35 -5.61 -1.96
C LEU A 45 -9.56 -5.06 -0.78
N GLN A 46 -8.54 -4.23 -1.03
CA GLN A 46 -7.71 -3.69 0.04
C GLN A 46 -8.48 -2.60 0.80
N TYR A 47 -8.92 -2.94 2.00
CA TYR A 47 -9.65 -2.07 2.91
C TYR A 47 -8.88 -1.95 4.24
N SER A 48 -8.62 -0.71 4.67
CA SER A 48 -8.10 -0.45 6.01
C SER A 48 -9.24 0.03 6.91
N PRO A 49 -9.54 -0.66 8.02
CA PRO A 49 -10.50 -0.18 9.00
C PRO A 49 -10.13 1.22 9.53
N PRO A 50 -11.12 2.03 9.94
CA PRO A 50 -10.85 3.37 10.45
C PRO A 50 -10.03 3.31 11.76
N PHE A 51 -8.97 4.11 11.84
CA PHE A 51 -8.19 4.35 13.06
C PHE A 51 -8.90 5.42 13.91
N ARG A 52 -9.91 5.01 14.66
CA ARG A 52 -10.76 5.86 15.51
C ARG A 52 -10.93 5.29 16.89
#